data_AF-A0A9C8NTU6-F1
#
_entry.id   AF-A0A9C8NTU6-F1
#
_cell.length_a   1.000
_cell.length_b   1.000
_cell.length_c   1.000
_cell.angle_alpha   90.00
_cell.angle_beta   90.00
_cell.angle_gamma   90.00
#
_symmetry.space_group_name_H-M   'P 1'
#
loop_
_entity.id
_entity.type
_entity.pdbx_description
1 polymer ?
#
loop_
_entity_poly.entity_id
_entity_poly.type
_entity_poly.pdbx_seq_one_letter_code
_entity_poly.pdbx_strand_id
1 'polypeptide(L)' 'MTGDRPPTEVFGTASVAQTVDLARGLAERFDVGDCIALVGELGAGKTVFVRGLARGRRVG' A
#
# COMPACT_ATOMS: atom_id res chain seq x y z
N MET A 1 26.95 3.82 -14.76
CA MET A 1 25.62 3.16 -14.79
C MET A 1 24.63 4.18 -14.25
N THR A 2 23.97 4.92 -15.12
CA THR A 2 23.03 5.98 -14.72
C THR A 2 21.75 5.30 -14.28
N GLY A 3 21.58 5.15 -12.96
CA GLY A 3 20.44 4.45 -12.38
C GLY A 3 19.16 5.24 -12.57
N ASP A 4 18.33 4.80 -13.50
CA ASP A 4 16.96 5.29 -13.64
C ASP A 4 16.18 4.79 -12.42
N ARG A 5 15.86 5.69 -11.50
CA ARG A 5 15.11 5.34 -10.29
C ARG A 5 13.65 5.19 -10.71
N PRO A 6 12.96 4.08 -10.40
CA PRO A 6 11.56 3.95 -10.79
C PRO A 6 10.72 5.10 -10.21
N PRO A 7 9.67 5.53 -10.92
CA PRO A 7 8.80 6.61 -10.47
C PRO A 7 8.26 6.29 -9.07
N THR A 8 8.33 7.28 -8.18
CA THR A 8 7.85 7.17 -6.79
C THR A 8 6.58 8.00 -6.63
N GLU A 9 5.50 7.37 -6.16
CA GLU A 9 4.26 8.04 -5.76
C GLU A 9 4.26 8.28 -4.24
N VAL A 10 3.77 9.45 -3.81
CA VAL A 10 3.69 9.83 -2.38
C VAL A 10 2.24 10.17 -2.03
N PHE A 11 1.75 9.59 -0.93
CA PHE A 11 0.40 9.81 -0.42
C PHE A 11 0.45 10.28 1.03
N GLY A 12 -0.40 11.24 1.39
CA GLY A 12 -0.57 11.72 2.76
C GLY A 12 -1.88 11.23 3.37
N THR A 13 -1.84 10.75 4.61
CA THR A 13 -3.04 10.37 5.38
C THR A 13 -2.92 10.93 6.80
N ALA A 14 -4.01 11.48 7.33
CA ALA A 14 -4.08 12.07 8.67
C ALA A 14 -4.92 11.22 9.64
N SER A 15 -5.40 10.05 9.22
CA SER A 15 -6.14 9.13 10.09
C SER A 15 -6.00 7.67 9.66
N VAL A 16 -6.26 6.75 10.60
CA VAL A 16 -6.32 5.31 10.34
C VAL A 16 -7.33 4.97 9.25
N ALA A 17 -8.49 5.63 9.24
CA ALA A 17 -9.52 5.42 8.22
C ALA A 17 -9.01 5.80 6.82
N GLN A 18 -8.34 6.95 6.69
CA GLN A 18 -7.74 7.37 5.42
C GLN A 18 -6.64 6.42 4.95
N THR A 19 -5.81 5.88 5.86
CA THR A 19 -4.80 4.85 5.52
C THR A 19 -5.45 3.57 5.00
N VAL A 20 -6.55 3.13 5.61
CA VAL A 20 -7.31 1.95 5.16
C VAL A 20 -7.92 2.20 3.78
N ASP A 21 -8.54 3.35 3.56
CA ASP A 21 -9.17 3.69 2.28
C ASP A 21 -8.16 3.83 1.14
N LEU A 22 -7.01 4.46 1.42
CA LEU A 22 -5.89 4.55 0.47
C LEU A 22 -5.40 3.14 0.08
N ALA A 23 -5.12 2.28 1.07
CA ALA A 23 -4.65 0.93 0.83
C ALA A 23 -5.68 0.08 0.06
N ARG A 24 -6.97 0.27 0.35
CA ARG A 24 -8.07 -0.37 -0.37
C ARG A 24 -8.07 0.02 -1.85
N GLY A 25 -7.91 1.31 -2.16
CA GLY A 25 -7.83 1.79 -3.55
C GLY A 25 -6.55 1.34 -4.27
N LEU A 26 -5.42 1.25 -3.55
CA LEU A 26 -4.18 0.71 -4.11
C LEU A 26 -4.28 -0.78 -4.43
N ALA A 27 -5.10 -1.53 -3.70
CA ALA A 27 -5.27 -2.97 -3.89
C ALA A 27 -5.71 -3.36 -5.31
N GLU A 28 -6.45 -2.48 -5.99
CA GLU A 28 -6.93 -2.70 -7.36
C GLU A 28 -5.81 -2.64 -8.42
N ARG A 29 -4.63 -2.12 -8.05
CA ARG A 29 -3.47 -2.01 -8.95
C ARG A 29 -2.55 -3.23 -8.93
N PHE A 30 -2.79 -4.18 -8.04
CA PHE A 30 -1.95 -5.35 -7.86
C PHE A 30 -2.59 -6.60 -8.41
N ASP A 31 -1.77 -7.49 -8.98
CA ASP A 31 -2.16 -8.76 -9.57
C ASP A 31 -1.78 -9.96 -8.69
N VAL A 32 -2.38 -11.11 -8.97
CA VAL A 32 -2.05 -12.36 -8.27
C VAL A 32 -0.59 -12.69 -8.56
N GLY A 33 0.20 -12.90 -7.51
CA GLY A 33 1.64 -13.14 -7.62
C GLY A 33 2.52 -11.95 -7.25
N ASP A 34 1.95 -10.74 -7.14
CA ASP A 34 2.70 -9.57 -6.69
C ASP A 34 3.18 -9.72 -5.24
N CYS A 35 4.43 -9.34 -4.99
CA CYS A 35 5.03 -9.26 -3.66
C CYS A 35 5.26 -7.81 -3.26
N ILE A 36 4.65 -7.39 -2.16
CA ILE A 36 4.73 -6.01 -1.66
C ILE A 36 5.50 -5.99 -0.34
N ALA A 37 6.62 -5.27 -0.30
CA ALA A 37 7.38 -5.05 0.92
C ALA A 37 6.88 -3.78 1.65
N LEU A 38 6.48 -3.92 2.93
CA LEU A 38 6.13 -2.80 3.79
C LEU A 38 7.28 -2.47 4.74
N VAL A 39 7.90 -1.31 4.54
CA VAL A 39 9.06 -0.86 5.31
C VAL A 39 8.69 0.36 6.16
N GLY A 40 9.11 0.37 7.41
CA GLY A 40 8.91 1.49 8.34
C GLY A 40 9.01 1.06 9.79
N GLU A 41 9.06 2.02 10.71
CA GLU A 41 9.20 1.80 12.15
C GLU A 41 8.00 1.10 12.79
N LEU A 42 8.17 0.61 14.03
CA LEU A 42 7.05 0.13 14.84
C LEU A 42 6.01 1.25 15.03
N GLY A 43 4.73 0.92 14.84
CA GLY A 43 3.66 1.91 14.92
C GLY A 43 3.44 2.75 13.65
N ALA A 44 4.25 2.61 12.60
CA ALA A 44 4.11 3.35 11.33
C ALA A 44 2.83 3.03 10.52
N GLY A 45 1.92 2.20 11.02
CA GLY A 45 0.65 1.88 10.34
C GLY A 45 0.72 0.74 9.31
N LYS A 46 1.83 0.00 9.21
CA LYS A 46 1.98 -1.14 8.27
C LYS A 46 0.81 -2.14 8.35
N THR A 47 0.42 -2.57 9.55
CA THR A 47 -0.72 -3.49 9.73
C THR A 47 -2.07 -2.86 9.34
N VAL A 48 -2.24 -1.56 9.57
CA VAL A 48 -3.44 -0.81 9.14
C VAL A 48 -3.52 -0.81 7.61
N PHE A 49 -2.39 -0.57 6.93
CA PHE A 49 -2.29 -0.62 5.48
C PHE A 49 -2.66 -2.01 4.93
N VAL A 50 -2.09 -3.10 5.47
CA VAL A 50 -2.43 -4.47 5.05
C VAL A 50 -3.92 -4.76 5.17
N ARG A 51 -4.58 -4.30 6.24
CA ARG A 51 -6.03 -4.48 6.43
C ARG A 51 -6.85 -3.79 5.35
N GLY A 52 -6.46 -2.58 4.93
CA GLY A 52 -7.12 -1.89 3.83
C GLY A 52 -6.89 -2.60 2.50
N LEU A 53 -5.65 -3.04 2.25
CA LEU A 53 -5.28 -3.79 1.05
C LEU A 53 -6.12 -5.08 0.90
N ALA A 54 -6.22 -5.86 1.99
CA ALA A 54 -7.00 -7.10 2.01
C ALA A 54 -8.50 -6.89 1.74
N ARG A 55 -9.05 -5.71 2.08
CA ARG A 55 -10.45 -5.36 1.82
C ARG A 55 -10.70 -4.88 0.39
N GLY A 56 -9.65 -4.45 -0.32
CA GLY A 56 -9.76 -3.91 -1.66
C GLY A 56 -9.63 -4.94 -2.78
N ARG A 57 -8.99 -6.08 -2.51
CA ARG A 57 -8.89 -7.15 -3.51
C ARG A 57 -10.22 -7.87 -3.63
N ARG A 58 -10.85 -7.79 -4.81
CA ARG A 58 -11.94 -8.69 -5.20
C ARG A 58 -11.29 -10.05 -5.47
N VAL A 59 -11.60 -11.05 -4.66
CA VAL A 59 -11.26 -12.44 -4.99
C VAL A 59 -12.16 -12.81 -6.17
N GLY A 60 -11.55 -12.95 -7.35
CA GLY A 60 -12.19 -13.52 -8.54
C GLY A 60 -12.12 -15.04 -8.50
#